data_AF-A0A8J3UN28-F1
#
_entry.id   AF-A0A8J3UN28-F1
#
_cell.length_a   1.000
_cell.length_b   1.000
_cell.length_c   1.000
_cell.angle_alpha   90.00
_cell.angle_beta   90.00
_cell.angle_gamma   90.00
#
_symmetry.space_group_name_H-M   'P 1'
#
loop_
_entity.id
_entity.type
_entity.pdbx_description
1 polymer ?
#
loop_
_entity_poly.entity_id
_entity_poly.type
_entity_poly.pdbx_seq_one_letter_code
_entity_poly.pdbx_strand_id
1 'polypeptide(L)'
;MLITTLGAGDELAVSVGIAVDPTPAVTRFTNSASLPIQTLLTLMPAEGAHDQSVAGPGQAVAYAQALRNAVREQLEMTPADHVHLFLAGPGGLALLRGHRWNRVAPTVVDEDLGPGRGYVAAFAVAA
;
A
#
# COMPACT_ATOMS: atom_id res chain seq x y z
N MET A 1 -6.04 -4.57 -9.24
CA MET A 1 -6.02 -5.06 -7.85
C MET A 1 -5.64 -6.52 -7.88
N LEU A 2 -4.70 -6.94 -7.03
CA LEU A 2 -4.27 -8.33 -6.87
C LEU A 2 -4.19 -8.65 -5.38
N ILE A 3 -4.67 -9.83 -4.98
CA ILE A 3 -4.59 -10.32 -3.59
C ILE A 3 -3.63 -11.51 -3.58
N THR A 4 -2.64 -11.46 -2.70
CA THR A 4 -1.68 -12.54 -2.47
C THR A 4 -1.75 -12.99 -1.03
N THR A 5 -1.98 -14.28 -0.78
CA THR A 5 -1.92 -14.85 0.56
C THR A 5 -0.46 -15.10 0.95
N LEU A 6 -0.02 -14.50 2.06
CA LEU A 6 1.31 -14.71 2.63
C LEU A 6 1.27 -15.67 3.83
N GLY A 7 0.15 -15.71 4.56
CA GLY A 7 -0.14 -16.74 5.56
C GLY A 7 0.57 -16.59 6.90
N ALA A 8 1.10 -15.40 7.23
CA ALA A 8 1.72 -15.12 8.51
C ALA A 8 0.83 -14.20 9.35
N GLY A 9 0.51 -14.53 10.61
CA GLY A 9 -0.23 -13.60 11.49
C GLY A 9 -1.62 -13.17 10.97
N ASP A 10 -2.02 -11.93 11.25
CA ASP A 10 -3.35 -11.37 11.04
C ASP A 10 -3.36 -9.94 10.50
N GLU A 11 -2.20 -9.39 10.11
CA GLU A 11 -2.08 -8.04 9.57
C GLU A 11 -2.20 -7.99 8.04
N LEU A 12 -2.47 -6.79 7.51
CA LEU A 12 -2.63 -6.54 6.08
C LEU A 12 -1.44 -5.73 5.53
N ALA A 13 -0.75 -6.24 4.51
CA ALA A 13 0.13 -5.41 3.69
C ALA A 13 -0.64 -4.81 2.51
N VAL A 14 -0.47 -3.51 2.29
CA VAL A 14 -0.98 -2.79 1.12
C VAL A 14 0.20 -2.25 0.33
N SER A 15 0.34 -2.73 -0.90
CA SER A 15 1.35 -2.32 -1.86
C SER A 15 0.70 -1.44 -2.93
N VAL A 16 1.14 -0.19 -3.06
CA VAL A 16 0.65 0.74 -4.08
C VAL A 16 1.77 1.02 -5.08
N GLY A 17 1.61 0.50 -6.30
CA GLY A 17 2.56 0.67 -7.40
C GLY A 17 2.01 1.59 -8.49
N ILE A 18 2.43 2.85 -8.50
CA ILE A 18 2.06 3.82 -9.53
C ILE A 18 3.21 4.04 -10.50
N ALA A 19 4.43 4.21 -10.01
CA ALA A 19 5.62 4.41 -10.84
C ALA A 19 6.27 3.08 -11.24
N VAL A 20 6.27 2.11 -10.32
CA VAL A 20 6.82 0.76 -10.51
C VAL A 20 5.97 -0.23 -9.71
N ASP A 21 5.99 -1.51 -10.10
CA ASP A 21 5.42 -2.61 -9.30
C ASP A 21 6.35 -2.96 -8.11
N PRO A 22 5.98 -2.67 -6.85
CA PRO A 22 6.81 -2.98 -5.71
C PRO A 22 6.50 -4.37 -5.12
N THR A 23 5.58 -5.14 -5.70
CA THR A 23 5.10 -6.42 -5.16
C THR A 23 6.24 -7.41 -4.85
N PRO A 24 7.25 -7.61 -5.73
CA PRO A 24 8.34 -8.53 -5.42
C PRO A 24 9.22 -8.05 -4.24
N ALA A 25 9.45 -6.74 -4.14
CA ALA A 25 10.25 -6.14 -3.07
C ALA A 25 9.52 -6.19 -1.74
N VAL A 26 8.23 -5.85 -1.71
CA VAL A 26 7.36 -5.92 -0.53
C VAL A 26 7.25 -7.36 -0.04
N THR A 27 6.96 -8.31 -0.94
CA THR A 27 6.87 -9.74 -0.57
C THR A 27 8.17 -10.27 0.03
N ARG A 28 9.33 -9.87 -0.54
CA ARG A 28 10.63 -10.25 0.02
C ARG A 28 10.83 -9.65 1.41
N PHE A 29 10.52 -8.37 1.57
CA PHE A 29 10.69 -7.66 2.82
C PHE A 29 9.83 -8.24 3.93
N THR A 30 8.51 -8.38 3.70
CA THR A 30 7.57 -8.91 4.70
C THR A 30 7.99 -10.28 5.20
N ASN A 31 8.45 -11.16 4.30
CA ASN A 31 8.99 -12.47 4.65
C ASN A 31 10.32 -12.38 5.43
N SER A 32 11.26 -11.55 4.97
CA SER A 32 12.59 -11.43 5.61
C SER A 32 12.56 -10.76 6.99
N ALA A 33 11.63 -9.84 7.19
CA ALA A 33 11.41 -9.14 8.46
C ALA A 33 10.45 -9.90 9.39
N SER A 34 9.93 -11.06 8.95
CA SER A 34 8.95 -11.86 9.69
C SER A 34 7.75 -11.06 10.17
N LEU A 35 7.26 -10.14 9.33
CA LEU A 35 6.06 -9.36 9.66
C LEU A 35 4.85 -10.30 9.72
N PRO A 36 3.91 -10.10 10.66
CA PRO A 36 2.74 -10.96 10.84
C PRO A 36 1.65 -10.65 9.78
N ILE A 37 2.02 -10.68 8.49
CA ILE A 37 1.16 -10.32 7.36
C ILE A 37 0.45 -11.53 6.76
N GLN A 38 -0.88 -11.56 6.88
CA GLN A 38 -1.70 -12.65 6.37
C GLN A 38 -1.89 -12.48 4.85
N THR A 39 -2.13 -11.24 4.44
CA THR A 39 -2.52 -10.89 3.07
C THR A 39 -1.73 -9.69 2.55
N LEU A 40 -1.30 -9.75 1.29
CA LEU A 40 -0.77 -8.64 0.53
C LEU A 40 -1.79 -8.20 -0.54
N LEU A 41 -2.34 -7.01 -0.36
CA LEU A 41 -3.19 -6.32 -1.34
C LEU A 41 -2.32 -5.41 -2.21
N THR A 42 -2.24 -5.71 -3.50
CA THR A 42 -1.51 -4.90 -4.48
C THR A 42 -2.46 -4.07 -5.34
N LEU A 43 -2.20 -2.76 -5.36
CA LEU A 43 -2.98 -1.75 -6.06
C LEU A 43 -2.08 -1.05 -7.09
N MET A 44 -2.43 -1.21 -8.37
CA MET A 44 -1.75 -0.58 -9.50
C MET A 44 -2.78 -0.08 -10.51
N PRO A 45 -2.43 0.88 -11.40
CA PRO A 45 -3.28 1.27 -12.52
C PRO A 45 -3.56 0.07 -13.43
N ALA A 46 -4.69 0.09 -14.13
CA ALA A 46 -5.11 -1.02 -14.99
C ALA A 46 -4.12 -1.30 -16.14
N GLU A 47 -3.49 -0.26 -16.67
CA GLU A 47 -2.47 -0.35 -17.73
C GLU A 47 -1.07 -0.67 -17.17
N GLY A 48 -0.95 -0.86 -15.85
CA GLY A 48 0.33 -1.04 -15.17
C GLY A 48 0.90 0.25 -14.60
N ALA A 49 2.01 0.12 -13.87
CA ALA A 49 2.71 1.23 -13.25
C ALA A 49 3.58 1.98 -14.27
N HIS A 50 3.41 3.31 -14.35
CA HIS A 50 4.21 4.21 -15.17
C HIS A 50 4.16 5.65 -14.65
N ASP A 51 5.18 6.46 -14.92
CA ASP A 51 5.27 7.85 -14.43
C ASP A 51 4.16 8.76 -14.96
N GLN A 52 3.48 8.38 -16.05
CA GLN A 52 2.35 9.10 -16.63
C GLN A 52 0.99 8.49 -16.30
N SER A 53 0.91 7.53 -15.38
CA SER A 53 -0.36 6.89 -15.00
C SER A 53 -1.35 7.85 -14.32
N VAL A 54 -0.92 9.06 -13.94
CA VAL A 54 -1.78 10.13 -13.39
C VAL A 54 -1.73 11.34 -14.31
N ALA A 55 -2.74 11.51 -15.17
CA ALA A 55 -2.80 12.55 -16.20
C ALA A 55 -3.08 13.97 -15.64
N GLY A 56 -3.48 14.10 -14.38
CA GLY A 56 -3.71 15.40 -13.75
C GLY A 56 -4.35 15.33 -12.35
N PRO A 57 -4.61 16.49 -11.73
CA PRO A 57 -5.05 16.58 -10.34
C PRO A 57 -6.37 15.86 -10.05
N GLY A 58 -7.35 15.95 -10.96
CA GLY A 58 -8.63 15.26 -10.82
C GLY A 58 -8.47 13.74 -10.77
N GLN A 59 -7.61 13.19 -11.63
CA GLN A 59 -7.30 11.77 -11.65
C GLN A 59 -6.53 11.35 -10.39
N ALA A 60 -5.62 12.20 -9.88
CA ALA A 60 -4.92 11.95 -8.62
C ALA A 60 -5.88 11.81 -7.43
N VAL A 61 -6.89 12.68 -7.34
CA VAL A 61 -7.93 12.60 -6.31
C VAL A 61 -8.79 11.34 -6.47
N ALA A 62 -9.18 11.02 -7.70
CA ALA A 62 -9.94 9.80 -7.99
C ALA A 62 -9.14 8.54 -7.61
N TYR A 63 -7.85 8.49 -7.91
CA TYR A 63 -6.96 7.41 -7.51
C TYR A 63 -6.85 7.29 -6.00
N ALA A 64 -6.58 8.39 -5.28
CA ALA A 64 -6.52 8.38 -3.82
C ALA A 64 -7.81 7.83 -3.19
N GLN A 65 -8.96 8.17 -3.74
CA GLN A 65 -10.26 7.65 -3.30
C GLN A 65 -10.44 6.16 -3.63
N ALA A 66 -10.13 5.74 -4.86
CA ALA A 66 -10.24 4.34 -5.28
C ALA A 66 -9.32 3.42 -4.46
N LEU A 67 -8.07 3.85 -4.23
CA LEU A 67 -7.11 3.12 -3.39
C LEU A 67 -7.66 2.90 -1.98
N ARG A 68 -8.16 3.96 -1.34
CA ARG A 68 -8.76 3.85 0.00
C ARG A 68 -9.95 2.90 0.00
N ASN A 69 -10.84 3.01 -0.98
CA ASN A 69 -12.03 2.16 -1.04
C ASN A 69 -11.65 0.69 -1.17
N ALA A 70 -10.68 0.35 -2.01
CA ALA A 70 -10.18 -1.01 -2.14
C ALA A 70 -9.61 -1.57 -0.81
N VAL A 71 -8.86 -0.76 -0.07
CA VAL A 71 -8.36 -1.17 1.26
C VAL A 71 -9.48 -1.36 2.25
N ARG A 72 -10.49 -0.48 2.26
CA ARG A 72 -11.64 -0.61 3.15
C ARG A 72 -12.47 -1.85 2.84
N GLU A 73 -12.77 -2.10 1.58
CA GLU A 73 -13.48 -3.30 1.13
C GLU A 73 -12.71 -4.56 1.56
N GLN A 74 -11.37 -4.56 1.42
CA GLN A 74 -10.54 -5.67 1.89
C GLN A 74 -10.62 -5.87 3.41
N LEU A 75 -10.57 -4.79 4.19
CA LEU A 75 -10.68 -4.84 5.66
C LEU A 75 -12.08 -5.26 6.14
N GLU A 76 -13.13 -4.91 5.39
CA GLU A 76 -14.50 -5.36 5.66
C GLU A 76 -14.66 -6.87 5.39
N MET A 77 -13.99 -7.40 4.36
CA MET A 77 -14.01 -8.83 4.01
C MET A 77 -13.07 -9.68 4.85
N THR A 78 -11.93 -9.14 5.24
CA THR A 78 -10.90 -9.81 6.05
C THR A 78 -10.34 -8.78 7.03
N PRO A 79 -10.94 -8.69 8.22
CA PRO A 79 -10.48 -7.77 9.25
C PRO A 79 -9.01 -7.98 9.58
N ALA A 80 -8.29 -6.88 9.74
CA ALA A 80 -6.90 -6.86 10.18
C ALA A 80 -6.73 -5.72 11.19
N ASP A 81 -5.97 -5.98 12.25
CA ASP A 81 -5.78 -5.02 13.33
C ASP A 81 -4.77 -3.92 12.95
N HIS A 82 -3.86 -4.21 12.02
CA HIS A 82 -2.87 -3.27 11.49
C HIS A 82 -2.71 -3.38 9.98
N VAL A 83 -2.36 -2.24 9.37
CA VAL A 83 -2.01 -2.14 7.96
C VAL A 83 -0.55 -1.70 7.81
N HIS A 84 0.23 -2.48 7.06
CA HIS A 84 1.52 -2.05 6.55
C HIS A 84 1.37 -1.47 5.16
N LEU A 85 1.86 -0.26 4.96
CA LEU A 85 1.67 0.46 3.72
C LEU A 85 2.98 0.75 3.01
N PHE A 86 3.08 0.25 1.78
CA PHE A 86 4.20 0.45 0.88
C PHE A 86 3.73 1.28 -0.32
N LEU A 87 4.40 2.39 -0.61
CA LEU A 87 4.05 3.27 -1.73
C LEU A 87 5.24 3.46 -2.67
N ALA A 88 5.07 3.04 -3.93
CA ALA A 88 5.98 3.35 -5.03
C ALA A 88 5.28 4.27 -6.04
N GLY A 89 5.38 5.58 -5.80
CA GLY A 89 4.69 6.56 -6.63
C GLY A 89 5.01 8.01 -6.26
N PRO A 90 4.41 8.98 -6.98
CA PRO A 90 4.70 10.40 -6.77
C PRO A 90 4.25 10.88 -5.39
N GLY A 91 5.08 11.70 -4.73
CA GLY A 91 4.79 12.24 -3.40
C GLY A 91 3.49 13.05 -3.32
N GLY A 92 3.07 13.69 -4.42
CA GLY A 92 1.78 14.39 -4.48
C GLY A 92 0.57 13.47 -4.28
N LEU A 93 0.64 12.23 -4.79
CA LEU A 93 -0.39 11.22 -4.54
C LEU A 93 -0.36 10.74 -3.09
N ALA A 94 0.84 10.59 -2.50
CA ALA A 94 1.01 10.24 -1.10
C ALA A 94 0.27 11.23 -0.18
N LEU A 95 0.45 12.54 -0.45
CA LEU A 95 -0.20 13.61 0.29
C LEU A 95 -1.73 13.59 0.15
N LEU A 96 -2.24 13.56 -1.09
CA LEU A 96 -3.69 13.54 -1.34
C LEU A 96 -4.37 12.32 -0.73
N ARG A 97 -3.70 11.19 -0.78
CA ARG A 97 -4.17 9.95 -0.15
C ARG A 97 -4.17 10.08 1.37
N GLY A 98 -3.09 10.57 1.98
CA GLY A 98 -3.00 10.78 3.42
C GLY A 98 -4.18 11.62 3.94
N HIS A 99 -4.53 12.70 3.25
CA HIS A 99 -5.69 13.54 3.59
C HIS A 99 -7.03 12.77 3.54
N ARG A 100 -7.11 11.68 2.80
CA ARG A 100 -8.32 10.85 2.68
C ARG A 100 -8.25 9.58 3.50
N TRP A 101 -7.13 9.26 4.15
CA TRP A 101 -6.84 7.97 4.80
C TRP A 101 -7.57 7.80 6.14
N ASN A 102 -8.90 7.86 6.12
CA ASN A 102 -9.77 7.75 7.28
C ASN A 102 -10.54 6.42 7.27
N ARG A 103 -11.01 5.94 8.43
CA ARG A 103 -11.79 4.68 8.55
C ARG A 103 -11.07 3.48 7.94
N VAL A 104 -9.80 3.36 8.23
CA VAL A 104 -8.91 2.23 7.94
C VAL A 104 -8.27 1.83 9.26
N ALA A 105 -7.79 0.60 9.36
CA ALA A 105 -7.08 0.15 10.55
C ALA A 105 -5.80 0.99 10.79
N PRO A 106 -5.28 1.03 12.03
CA PRO A 106 -3.99 1.65 12.34
C PRO A 106 -2.95 1.27 11.30
N THR A 107 -2.28 2.27 10.73
CA THR A 107 -1.42 2.07 9.55
C THR A 107 0.02 2.45 9.88
N VAL A 108 0.96 1.55 9.60
CA VAL A 108 2.39 1.84 9.51
C VAL A 108 2.71 2.18 8.06
N VAL A 109 3.35 3.31 7.82
CA VAL A 109 3.86 3.69 6.50
C VAL A 109 5.32 3.27 6.42
N ASP A 110 5.61 2.39 5.47
CA ASP A 110 6.92 1.80 5.23
C ASP A 110 7.59 2.49 4.02
N GLU A 111 8.82 2.96 4.21
CA GLU A 111 9.60 3.69 3.20
C GLU A 111 10.71 2.80 2.64
N ASP A 112 10.84 2.81 1.31
CA ASP A 112 11.86 2.05 0.59
C ASP A 112 13.24 2.68 0.82
N LEU A 113 14.19 1.89 1.35
CA LEU A 113 15.57 2.34 1.61
C LEU A 113 16.48 2.27 0.37
N GLY A 114 15.92 1.86 -0.77
CA GLY A 114 16.60 1.67 -2.03
C GLY A 114 17.05 0.22 -2.26
N PRO A 115 17.65 -0.05 -3.43
CA PRO A 115 17.92 -1.40 -3.90
C PRO A 115 18.68 -2.26 -2.89
N GLY A 116 18.08 -3.40 -2.51
CA GLY A 116 18.69 -4.38 -1.61
C GLY A 116 18.67 -4.01 -0.12
N ARG A 117 18.12 -2.85 0.25
CA ARG A 117 18.09 -2.37 1.65
C ARG A 117 16.77 -2.62 2.36
N GLY A 118 15.73 -3.04 1.63
CA GLY A 118 14.41 -3.31 2.19
C GLY A 118 13.66 -2.03 2.52
N TYR A 119 12.76 -2.11 3.51
CA TYR A 119 11.95 -0.99 3.95
C TYR A 119 12.21 -0.67 5.42
N VAL A 120 11.82 0.53 5.83
CA VAL A 120 11.78 0.95 7.24
C VAL A 120 10.42 1.55 7.56
N ALA A 121 9.93 1.30 8.76
CA ALA A 121 8.77 2.02 9.28
C ALA A 121 9.12 3.51 9.42
N ALA A 122 8.46 4.35 8.63
CA ALA A 122 8.68 5.80 8.63
C ALA A 122 7.83 6.49 9.70
N PHE A 123 6.53 6.17 9.74
CA PHE A 123 5.60 6.71 10.74
C PHE A 123 4.34 5.85 10.86
N ALA A 124 3.61 6.02 11.96
CA ALA A 124 2.32 5.37 12.20
C ALA A 124 1.18 6.38 12.18
N VAL A 125 0.02 5.95 11.69
CA VAL A 125 -1.25 6.68 11.67
C VAL A 125 -2.24 5.91 12.51
N ALA A 126 -2.72 6.52 13.60
CA ALA A 126 -3.78 5.94 14.44
C ALA A 126 -5.14 5.93 13.70
N ALA A 127 -6.03 5.02 14.10
CA ALA A 127 -7.38 4.88 13.54
C ALA A 127 -8.29 6.08 13.84
#